data_AF-A0A317U286-F1
#
_entry.id   AF-A0A317U286-F1
#
_cell.length_a   1.000
_cell.length_b   1.000
_cell.length_c   1.000
_cell.angle_alpha   90.00
_cell.angle_beta   90.00
_cell.angle_gamma   90.00
#
_symmetry.space_group_name_H-M   'P 1'
#
loop_
_entity.id
_entity.type
_entity.pdbx_description
1 polymer ?
#
loop_
_entity_poly.entity_id
_entity_poly.type
_entity_poly.pdbx_seq_one_letter_code
_entity_poly.pdbx_strand_id
1 'polypeptide(L)'
;MFLKRFPENSLIKKIKISGPFISIYVPEAQLENFQKKYEQLLSRYSVLSIGEGMMHDFAHYTHNKSLSFLFAKKSNKEQNEHFHFILPATATEANLTTFLNFFEDKDLSKEQKQQLLKEFKEHSNTVTLETLSEQIKSYKYIISALLKRDYYLSKIMPLITEMVNNLEPYLSGNPDESVDISPSIMIKVGEHQVSACDAYNNLTAFLTHVGFLSSFEQIIDQLNKGGKEAATTETINKLNALFHSASTTPFPNFSTSPYLLNELVAHFPFIDGNLNNLYEMLKQQFASQLETEELIFVPQITNLPPEDISYNEAILFLSKQGNMGLKIMEAMARLQEGKRSSNPYWINSGTKLQGIVDAVLNLKNREEVLGKIVQNPESELYLALNKPRLLPLTFLGSFSVNKSKSMMKVEAEISSSLTC
;
A
#
# COMPACT_ATOMS: atom_id res chain seq x y z
N MET A 1 -2.22 1.01 -14.50
CA MET A 1 -0.95 0.71 -15.11
C MET A 1 -0.55 1.93 -15.88
N PHE A 2 0.14 2.81 -15.18
CA PHE A 2 0.69 3.99 -15.80
C PHE A 2 1.88 3.58 -16.68
N LEU A 3 1.98 4.17 -17.87
CA LEU A 3 3.07 3.92 -18.80
C LEU A 3 3.53 5.24 -19.43
N LYS A 4 4.81 5.57 -19.25
CA LYS A 4 5.46 6.69 -19.94
C LYS A 4 6.52 6.17 -20.90
N ARG A 5 6.48 6.63 -22.16
CA ARG A 5 7.51 6.32 -23.17
C ARG A 5 8.43 7.52 -23.37
N PHE A 6 9.69 7.23 -23.64
CA PHE A 6 10.75 8.20 -23.92
C PHE A 6 11.48 7.78 -25.22
N PRO A 7 10.84 7.96 -26.39
CA PRO A 7 11.36 7.43 -27.65
C PRO A 7 12.76 7.99 -28.01
N GLU A 8 13.00 9.26 -27.66
CA GLU A 8 14.24 9.97 -27.94
C GLU A 8 15.33 9.76 -26.88
N ASN A 9 15.01 9.14 -25.74
CA ASN A 9 15.99 8.88 -24.69
C ASN A 9 16.83 7.64 -25.06
N SER A 10 18.15 7.76 -24.95
CA SER A 10 19.10 6.72 -25.37
C SER A 10 19.20 5.56 -24.38
N LEU A 11 18.90 5.77 -23.10
CA LEU A 11 19.06 4.78 -22.04
C LEU A 11 17.73 4.23 -21.53
N ILE A 12 16.75 5.08 -21.25
CA ILE A 12 15.46 4.67 -20.69
C ILE A 12 14.40 4.81 -21.77
N LYS A 13 13.86 3.71 -22.28
CA LYS A 13 12.87 3.73 -23.37
C LYS A 13 11.45 3.93 -22.88
N LYS A 14 11.12 3.39 -21.71
CA LYS A 14 9.82 3.56 -21.06
C LYS A 14 9.89 3.18 -19.60
N ILE A 15 9.02 3.80 -18.80
CA ILE A 15 8.79 3.47 -17.39
C ILE A 15 7.33 3.05 -17.25
N LYS A 16 7.09 1.93 -16.58
CA LYS A 16 5.77 1.39 -16.27
C LYS A 16 5.59 1.32 -14.75
N ILE A 17 4.43 1.74 -14.26
CA ILE A 17 4.10 1.73 -12.82
C ILE A 17 2.81 0.95 -12.61
N SER A 18 2.83 0.01 -11.67
CA SER A 18 1.72 -0.89 -11.34
C SER A 18 1.74 -1.22 -9.85
N GLY A 19 0.84 -0.64 -9.06
CA GLY A 19 0.85 -0.81 -7.61
C GLY A 19 2.22 -0.40 -7.02
N PRO A 20 2.94 -1.29 -6.29
CA PRO A 20 4.28 -1.02 -5.79
C PRO A 20 5.40 -1.25 -6.83
N PHE A 21 5.10 -1.72 -8.03
CA PHE A 21 6.12 -2.10 -9.02
C PHE A 21 6.44 -0.96 -9.98
N ILE A 22 7.73 -0.67 -10.16
CA ILE A 22 8.25 0.19 -11.21
C ILE A 22 9.09 -0.67 -12.16
N SER A 23 8.74 -0.68 -13.44
CA SER A 23 9.50 -1.37 -14.48
C SER A 23 10.19 -0.36 -15.38
N ILE A 24 11.52 -0.44 -15.48
CA ILE A 24 12.33 0.42 -16.36
C ILE A 24 12.81 -0.41 -17.53
N TYR A 25 12.47 0.03 -18.73
CA TYR A 25 12.89 -0.63 -19.96
C TYR A 25 14.11 0.08 -20.55
N VAL A 26 15.13 -0.71 -20.83
CA VAL A 26 16.45 -0.29 -21.26
C VAL A 26 16.80 -1.02 -22.57
N PRO A 27 17.49 -0.40 -23.53
CA PRO A 27 17.99 -1.11 -24.71
C PRO A 27 18.89 -2.26 -24.29
N GLU A 28 18.81 -3.41 -24.96
CA GLU A 28 19.62 -4.59 -24.64
C GLU A 28 21.13 -4.28 -24.56
N ALA A 29 21.62 -3.45 -25.50
CA ALA A 29 23.01 -3.03 -25.54
C ALA A 29 23.47 -2.17 -24.34
N GLN A 30 22.54 -1.66 -23.52
CA GLN A 30 22.83 -0.80 -22.36
C GLN A 30 22.58 -1.50 -21.02
N LEU A 31 22.21 -2.79 -20.99
CA LEU A 31 21.83 -3.48 -19.76
C LEU A 31 22.95 -3.53 -18.72
N GLU A 32 24.13 -4.01 -19.10
CA GLU A 32 25.26 -4.11 -18.17
C GLU A 32 25.68 -2.72 -17.67
N ASN A 33 25.63 -1.72 -18.55
CA ASN A 33 25.97 -0.36 -18.20
C ASN A 33 24.96 0.22 -17.20
N PHE A 34 23.66 0.01 -17.44
CA PHE A 34 22.60 0.40 -16.53
C PHE A 34 22.74 -0.29 -15.17
N GLN A 35 22.99 -1.60 -15.16
CA GLN A 35 23.16 -2.38 -13.93
C GLN A 35 24.35 -1.89 -13.10
N LYS A 36 25.51 -1.66 -13.73
CA LYS A 36 26.71 -1.14 -13.05
C LYS A 36 26.48 0.28 -12.55
N LYS A 37 25.86 1.13 -13.38
CA LYS A 37 25.64 2.55 -13.07
C LYS A 37 24.66 2.74 -11.91
N TYR A 38 23.62 1.92 -11.85
CA TYR A 38 22.56 2.01 -10.85
C TYR A 38 22.64 0.90 -9.81
N GLU A 39 23.84 0.37 -9.54
CA GLU A 39 24.07 -0.64 -8.50
C GLU A 39 23.57 -0.18 -7.12
N GLN A 40 23.71 1.10 -6.81
CA GLN A 40 23.15 1.69 -5.58
C GLN A 40 21.62 1.60 -5.51
N LEU A 41 20.93 1.81 -6.63
CA LEU A 41 19.48 1.67 -6.70
C LEU A 41 19.07 0.19 -6.55
N LEU A 42 19.85 -0.74 -7.10
CA LEU A 42 19.69 -2.19 -6.89
C LEU A 42 19.94 -2.61 -5.44
N SER A 43 20.81 -1.90 -4.70
CA SER A 43 21.06 -2.17 -3.28
C SER A 43 19.97 -1.60 -2.36
N ARG A 44 19.23 -0.58 -2.81
CA ARG A 44 18.26 0.16 -1.99
C ARG A 44 16.82 -0.30 -2.16
N TYR A 45 16.48 -0.82 -3.33
CA TYR A 45 15.16 -1.39 -3.61
C TYR A 45 15.27 -2.88 -3.84
N SER A 46 14.29 -3.64 -3.37
CA SER A 46 14.15 -5.03 -3.78
C SER A 46 13.92 -5.07 -5.29
N VAL A 47 14.72 -5.86 -5.99
CA VAL A 47 14.61 -6.07 -7.44
C VAL A 47 14.00 -7.44 -7.66
N LEU A 48 12.92 -7.52 -8.43
CA LEU A 48 12.42 -8.81 -8.90
C LEU A 48 13.40 -9.34 -9.95
N SER A 49 13.93 -10.54 -9.73
CA SER A 49 14.59 -11.29 -10.79
C SER A 49 13.62 -11.46 -11.98
N ILE A 50 14.12 -11.18 -13.18
CA ILE A 50 13.36 -11.39 -14.42
C ILE A 50 13.03 -12.88 -14.54
N GLY A 51 11.75 -13.20 -14.74
CA GLY A 51 11.26 -14.57 -14.95
C GLY A 51 10.95 -15.38 -13.70
N GLU A 52 11.09 -14.82 -12.49
CA GLU A 52 10.89 -15.59 -11.23
C GLU A 52 9.65 -15.13 -10.44
N GLY A 53 8.67 -16.03 -10.33
CA GLY A 53 7.57 -15.90 -9.37
C GLY A 53 6.36 -15.11 -9.86
N MET A 54 5.28 -15.12 -9.07
CA MET A 54 4.02 -14.50 -9.48
C MET A 54 4.06 -12.98 -9.43
N MET A 55 4.93 -12.42 -8.59
CA MET A 55 5.15 -10.97 -8.52
C MET A 55 5.78 -10.43 -9.81
N HIS A 56 6.61 -11.23 -10.49
CA HIS A 56 7.13 -10.90 -11.82
C HIS A 56 6.03 -10.93 -12.90
N ASP A 57 5.22 -11.99 -12.95
CA ASP A 57 4.09 -12.09 -13.88
C ASP A 57 3.10 -10.92 -13.69
N PHE A 58 2.90 -10.50 -12.44
CA PHE A 58 2.10 -9.32 -12.12
C PHE A 58 2.70 -8.02 -12.63
N ALA A 59 4.01 -7.80 -12.45
CA ALA A 59 4.69 -6.61 -12.96
C ALA A 59 4.49 -6.43 -14.47
N HIS A 60 4.15 -7.49 -15.21
CA HIS A 60 3.80 -7.45 -16.62
C HIS A 60 2.30 -7.37 -16.96
N TYR A 61 1.37 -7.55 -16.02
CA TYR A 61 -0.06 -7.77 -16.28
C TYR A 61 -0.30 -8.94 -17.27
N THR A 62 0.54 -9.98 -17.22
CA THR A 62 0.39 -11.14 -18.10
C THR A 62 -0.01 -12.36 -17.28
N HIS A 63 -1.26 -12.80 -17.41
CA HIS A 63 -1.68 -14.12 -16.94
C HIS A 63 -0.86 -15.21 -17.65
N ASN A 64 -0.39 -16.21 -16.90
CA ASN A 64 0.16 -17.48 -17.43
C ASN A 64 1.21 -17.33 -18.54
N LYS A 65 2.23 -16.49 -18.32
CA LYS A 65 3.41 -16.47 -19.20
C LYS A 65 4.61 -17.25 -18.69
N SER A 66 4.51 -17.90 -17.53
CA SER A 66 5.56 -18.73 -16.93
C SER A 66 6.15 -19.80 -17.87
N LEU A 67 5.49 -20.12 -19.00
CA LEU A 67 6.04 -21.01 -20.03
C LEU A 67 6.06 -20.44 -21.46
N SER A 68 5.50 -19.25 -21.69
CA SER A 68 5.45 -18.68 -23.05
C SER A 68 6.78 -18.06 -23.50
N PHE A 69 7.65 -17.65 -22.57
CA PHE A 69 8.98 -17.13 -22.93
C PHE A 69 9.92 -18.22 -23.46
N LEU A 70 9.68 -19.49 -23.09
CA LEU A 70 10.43 -20.65 -23.60
C LEU A 70 10.03 -21.02 -25.03
N PHE A 71 8.83 -20.64 -25.49
CA PHE A 71 8.26 -21.09 -26.76
C PHE A 71 7.75 -19.97 -27.69
N ALA A 72 7.76 -18.70 -27.27
CA ALA A 72 7.47 -17.59 -28.16
C ALA A 72 8.67 -17.31 -29.07
N LYS A 73 8.51 -17.56 -30.38
CA LYS A 73 9.44 -17.03 -31.39
C LYS A 73 9.61 -15.53 -31.14
N LYS A 74 10.85 -15.12 -30.84
CA LYS A 74 11.27 -13.71 -30.73
C LYS A 74 10.75 -12.96 -31.95
N SER A 75 9.72 -12.14 -31.79
CA SER A 75 9.25 -11.26 -32.85
C SER A 75 10.19 -10.06 -32.93
N ASN A 76 10.61 -9.68 -34.15
CA ASN A 76 11.55 -8.59 -34.49
C ASN A 76 11.11 -7.15 -34.09
N LYS A 77 10.43 -6.95 -32.97
CA LYS A 77 10.10 -5.63 -32.42
C LYS A 77 11.02 -5.36 -31.22
N GLU A 78 12.00 -4.50 -31.43
CA GLU A 78 12.93 -3.89 -30.44
C GLU A 78 13.21 -4.74 -29.19
N GLN A 79 14.41 -5.35 -29.13
CA GLN A 79 14.95 -6.03 -27.96
C GLN A 79 15.18 -5.02 -26.82
N ASN A 80 14.13 -4.74 -26.04
CA ASN A 80 14.20 -3.99 -24.81
C ASN A 80 14.04 -4.95 -23.64
N GLU A 81 15.10 -5.09 -22.85
CA GLU A 81 15.08 -5.78 -21.56
C GLU A 81 14.71 -4.77 -20.45
N HIS A 82 14.35 -5.25 -19.27
CA HIS A 82 13.78 -4.38 -18.24
C HIS A 82 14.14 -4.80 -16.82
N PHE A 83 14.20 -3.82 -15.92
CA PHE A 83 14.41 -4.03 -14.49
C PHE A 83 13.10 -3.77 -13.74
N HIS A 84 12.75 -4.67 -12.82
CA HIS A 84 11.57 -4.55 -11.97
C HIS A 84 11.96 -4.18 -10.55
N PHE A 85 11.64 -2.97 -10.16
CA PHE A 85 11.84 -2.46 -8.81
C PHE A 85 10.55 -2.60 -8.01
N ILE A 86 10.68 -3.13 -6.79
CA ILE A 86 9.60 -3.18 -5.82
C ILE A 86 9.80 -2.04 -4.83
N LEU A 87 8.85 -1.10 -4.82
CA LEU A 87 8.78 -0.08 -3.80
C LEU A 87 8.32 -0.70 -2.47
N PRO A 88 8.72 -0.13 -1.32
CA PRO A 88 8.28 -0.59 0.00
C PRO A 88 6.78 -0.36 0.27
N ALA A 89 6.10 0.40 -0.59
CA ALA A 89 4.67 0.67 -0.54
C ALA A 89 4.14 0.89 -1.96
N THR A 90 2.82 0.97 -2.13
CA THR A 90 2.21 1.37 -3.41
C THR A 90 2.79 2.70 -3.91
N ALA A 91 3.01 2.83 -5.21
CA ALA A 91 3.60 4.04 -5.78
C ALA A 91 2.73 5.28 -5.50
N THR A 92 3.37 6.35 -5.02
CA THR A 92 2.79 7.67 -4.78
C THR A 92 3.70 8.73 -5.41
N GLU A 93 3.20 9.95 -5.61
CA GLU A 93 4.01 11.06 -6.13
C GLU A 93 5.31 11.24 -5.32
N ALA A 94 5.22 11.13 -3.99
CA ALA A 94 6.35 11.31 -3.09
C ALA A 94 7.41 10.21 -3.25
N ASN A 95 7.04 8.94 -3.18
CA ASN A 95 8.02 7.85 -3.27
C ASN A 95 8.56 7.66 -4.70
N LEU A 96 7.77 8.01 -5.72
CA LEU A 96 8.20 8.03 -7.11
C LEU A 96 9.22 9.15 -7.35
N THR A 97 9.04 10.32 -6.73
CA THR A 97 10.04 11.41 -6.79
C THR A 97 11.39 10.94 -6.24
N THR A 98 11.39 10.32 -5.06
CA THR A 98 12.61 9.75 -4.46
C THR A 98 13.26 8.71 -5.37
N PHE A 99 12.46 7.84 -5.98
CA PHE A 99 12.97 6.84 -6.93
C PHE A 99 13.59 7.48 -8.17
N LEU A 100 12.95 8.52 -8.74
CA LEU A 100 13.45 9.18 -9.94
C LEU A 100 14.72 10.01 -9.70
N ASN A 101 14.98 10.45 -8.47
CA ASN A 101 16.17 11.22 -8.12
C ASN A 101 17.47 10.40 -8.23
N PHE A 102 17.40 9.07 -8.29
CA PHE A 102 18.57 8.25 -8.56
C PHE A 102 19.08 8.37 -10.00
N PHE A 103 18.25 8.79 -10.95
CA PHE A 103 18.68 8.96 -12.35
C PHE A 103 19.41 10.29 -12.51
N GLU A 104 20.58 10.29 -13.13
CA GLU A 104 21.28 11.53 -13.46
C GLU A 104 20.54 12.27 -14.59
N ASP A 105 20.69 13.59 -14.69
CA ASP A 105 19.93 14.40 -15.66
C ASP A 105 20.25 14.06 -17.13
N LYS A 106 21.42 13.48 -17.41
CA LYS A 106 21.76 12.98 -18.76
C LYS A 106 21.04 11.67 -19.12
N ASP A 107 20.52 10.95 -18.14
CA ASP A 107 19.83 9.66 -18.33
C ASP A 107 18.31 9.81 -18.28
N LEU A 108 17.81 10.74 -17.46
CA LEU A 108 16.43 11.19 -17.45
C LEU A 108 16.42 12.67 -17.06
N SER A 109 16.08 13.54 -18.01
CA SER A 109 16.18 14.98 -17.77
C SER A 109 15.22 15.43 -16.66
N LYS A 110 15.51 16.58 -16.05
CA LYS A 110 14.64 17.18 -15.04
C LYS A 110 13.21 17.39 -15.56
N GLU A 111 13.07 17.84 -16.81
CA GLU A 111 11.79 18.01 -17.50
C GLU A 111 11.08 16.67 -17.70
N GLN A 112 11.82 15.62 -18.08
CA GLN A 112 11.26 14.27 -18.23
C GLN A 112 10.76 13.71 -16.89
N LYS A 113 11.52 13.90 -15.81
CA LYS A 113 11.13 13.52 -14.44
C LYS A 113 9.86 14.26 -14.00
N GLN A 114 9.83 15.59 -14.17
CA GLN A 114 8.68 16.43 -13.80
C GLN A 114 7.42 16.06 -14.59
N GLN A 115 7.56 15.83 -15.90
CA GLN A 115 6.44 15.44 -16.73
C GLN A 115 5.91 14.05 -16.34
N LEU A 116 6.79 13.09 -16.03
CA LEU A 116 6.38 11.77 -15.55
C LEU A 116 5.60 11.88 -14.25
N LEU A 117 6.09 12.66 -13.27
CA LEU A 117 5.43 12.85 -11.98
C LEU A 117 4.05 13.49 -12.14
N LYS A 118 3.95 14.51 -12.99
CA LYS A 118 2.68 15.19 -13.29
C LYS A 118 1.65 14.23 -13.89
N GLU A 119 2.03 13.51 -14.95
CA GLU A 119 1.14 12.57 -15.62
C GLU A 119 0.76 11.38 -14.72
N PHE A 120 1.70 10.91 -13.88
CA PHE A 120 1.41 9.87 -12.90
C PHE A 120 0.41 10.35 -11.85
N LYS A 121 0.56 11.58 -11.33
CA LYS A 121 -0.37 12.17 -10.37
C LYS A 121 -1.77 12.34 -10.96
N GLU A 122 -1.86 12.81 -12.20
CA GLU A 122 -3.13 12.92 -12.92
C GLU A 122 -3.78 11.55 -13.08
N HIS A 123 -3.01 10.53 -13.48
CA HIS A 123 -3.49 9.15 -13.60
C HIS A 123 -3.93 8.57 -12.25
N SER A 124 -3.16 8.75 -11.18
CA SER A 124 -3.44 8.17 -9.85
C SER A 124 -4.65 8.80 -9.16
N ASN A 125 -4.94 10.07 -9.45
CA ASN A 125 -6.06 10.80 -8.86
C ASN A 125 -7.36 10.66 -9.67
N THR A 126 -7.28 10.18 -10.91
CA THR A 126 -8.43 9.98 -11.78
C THR A 126 -9.13 8.65 -11.45
N VAL A 127 -10.34 8.73 -10.92
CA VAL A 127 -11.15 7.55 -10.58
C VAL A 127 -11.95 7.12 -11.81
N THR A 128 -11.57 5.99 -12.42
CA THR A 128 -12.28 5.35 -13.53
C THR A 128 -12.39 3.84 -13.28
N LEU A 129 -13.27 3.14 -14.01
CA LEU A 129 -13.29 1.66 -13.95
C LEU A 129 -11.94 1.04 -14.33
N GLU A 130 -11.18 1.67 -15.21
CA GLU A 130 -9.83 1.22 -15.59
C GLU A 130 -8.88 1.32 -14.40
N THR A 131 -8.77 2.49 -13.77
CA THR A 131 -7.84 2.69 -12.64
C THR A 131 -8.25 1.86 -11.41
N LEU A 132 -9.55 1.68 -11.17
CA LEU A 132 -10.08 0.79 -10.13
C LEU A 132 -9.79 -0.69 -10.43
N SER A 133 -10.00 -1.15 -11.68
CA SER A 133 -9.67 -2.52 -12.11
C SER A 133 -8.18 -2.83 -11.89
N GLU A 134 -7.31 -1.88 -12.20
CA GLU A 134 -5.86 -2.03 -12.04
C GLU A 134 -5.43 -2.11 -10.58
N GLN A 135 -6.05 -1.33 -9.70
CA GLN A 135 -5.88 -1.46 -8.26
C GLN A 135 -6.33 -2.84 -7.77
N ILE A 136 -7.53 -3.27 -8.16
CA ILE A 136 -8.08 -4.58 -7.78
C ILE A 136 -7.17 -5.73 -8.24
N LYS A 137 -6.69 -5.66 -9.49
CA LYS A 137 -5.70 -6.61 -10.02
C LYS A 137 -4.49 -6.66 -9.10
N SER A 138 -3.94 -5.51 -8.71
CA SER A 138 -2.81 -5.44 -7.78
C SER A 138 -3.06 -6.21 -6.49
N TYR A 139 -4.23 -6.05 -5.88
CA TYR A 139 -4.60 -6.75 -4.65
C TYR A 139 -4.67 -8.27 -4.86
N LYS A 140 -5.31 -8.72 -5.93
CA LYS A 140 -5.41 -10.16 -6.28
C LYS A 140 -4.04 -10.81 -6.40
N TYR A 141 -3.08 -10.11 -7.02
CA TYR A 141 -1.75 -10.64 -7.19
C TYR A 141 -0.96 -10.73 -5.89
N ILE A 142 -1.04 -9.71 -5.03
CA ILE A 142 -0.38 -9.75 -3.71
C ILE A 142 -0.97 -10.89 -2.87
N ILE A 143 -2.30 -11.08 -2.88
CA ILE A 143 -2.94 -12.23 -2.19
C ILE A 143 -2.56 -13.56 -2.81
N SER A 144 -2.50 -13.67 -4.13
CA SER A 144 -2.04 -14.89 -4.78
C SER A 144 -0.62 -15.22 -4.33
N ALA A 145 0.28 -14.23 -4.33
CA ALA A 145 1.67 -14.37 -3.89
C ALA A 145 1.75 -14.85 -2.44
N LEU A 146 0.85 -14.37 -1.57
CA LEU A 146 0.74 -14.79 -0.18
C LEU A 146 0.37 -16.27 -0.06
N LEU A 147 -0.70 -16.67 -0.75
CA LEU A 147 -1.22 -18.03 -0.69
C LEU A 147 -0.27 -19.06 -1.32
N LYS A 148 0.55 -18.66 -2.30
CA LYS A 148 1.57 -19.54 -2.90
C LYS A 148 2.96 -19.42 -2.26
N ARG A 149 3.10 -18.68 -1.15
CA ARG A 149 4.36 -18.49 -0.43
C ARG A 149 5.48 -17.95 -1.32
N ASP A 150 5.15 -16.96 -2.16
CA ASP A 150 6.12 -16.29 -3.02
C ASP A 150 7.24 -15.68 -2.16
N TYR A 151 8.48 -16.02 -2.51
CA TYR A 151 9.67 -15.61 -1.75
C TYR A 151 9.77 -14.09 -1.57
N TYR A 152 9.40 -13.32 -2.60
CA TYR A 152 9.50 -11.87 -2.54
C TYR A 152 8.47 -11.26 -1.60
N LEU A 153 7.28 -11.86 -1.48
CA LEU A 153 6.26 -11.34 -0.58
C LEU A 153 6.72 -11.39 0.88
N SER A 154 7.37 -12.48 1.30
CA SER A 154 7.89 -12.61 2.67
C SER A 154 8.91 -11.52 3.05
N LYS A 155 9.56 -10.89 2.06
CA LYS A 155 10.50 -9.78 2.27
C LYS A 155 9.81 -8.43 2.38
N ILE A 156 8.76 -8.20 1.60
CA ILE A 156 8.07 -6.90 1.54
C ILE A 156 6.91 -6.80 2.52
N MET A 157 6.30 -7.94 2.86
CA MET A 157 5.20 -8.05 3.83
C MET A 157 5.48 -9.19 4.83
N PRO A 158 6.53 -9.06 5.67
CA PRO A 158 6.92 -10.11 6.61
C PRO A 158 5.86 -10.39 7.68
N LEU A 159 5.14 -9.38 8.19
CA LEU A 159 4.21 -9.56 9.30
C LEU A 159 2.94 -10.32 8.87
N ILE A 160 2.36 -9.97 7.72
CA ILE A 160 1.21 -10.73 7.19
C ILE A 160 1.62 -12.16 6.83
N THR A 161 2.84 -12.35 6.33
CA THR A 161 3.36 -13.68 6.00
C THR A 161 3.52 -14.54 7.26
N GLU A 162 4.10 -13.98 8.33
CA GLU A 162 4.20 -14.66 9.63
C GLU A 162 2.82 -14.99 10.20
N MET A 163 1.88 -14.04 10.16
CA MET A 163 0.51 -14.27 10.64
C MET A 163 -0.16 -15.44 9.90
N VAL A 164 -0.06 -15.46 8.57
CA VAL A 164 -0.66 -16.52 7.74
C VAL A 164 -0.01 -17.87 7.99
N ASN A 165 1.32 -17.92 8.13
CA ASN A 165 2.03 -19.16 8.45
C ASN A 165 1.62 -19.69 9.84
N ASN A 166 1.49 -18.80 10.83
CA ASN A 166 1.05 -19.19 12.17
C ASN A 166 -0.44 -19.58 12.23
N LEU A 167 -1.23 -19.16 11.24
CA LEU A 167 -2.62 -19.58 11.05
C LEU A 167 -2.77 -20.86 10.21
N GLU A 168 -1.71 -21.34 9.55
CA GLU A 168 -1.74 -22.52 8.67
C GLU A 168 -2.45 -23.74 9.28
N PRO A 169 -2.25 -24.11 10.56
CA PRO A 169 -2.93 -25.26 11.17
C PRO A 169 -4.46 -25.14 11.19
N TYR A 170 -4.99 -23.91 11.11
CA TYR A 170 -6.42 -23.61 11.13
C TYR A 170 -6.99 -23.42 9.71
N LEU A 171 -6.13 -23.19 8.71
CA LEU A 171 -6.50 -23.00 7.31
C LEU A 171 -6.61 -24.32 6.54
N SER A 172 -6.02 -25.41 7.06
CA SER A 172 -5.99 -26.73 6.40
C SER A 172 -7.27 -27.57 6.60
N GLY A 173 -8.32 -27.00 7.20
CA GLY A 173 -9.61 -27.66 7.39
C GLY A 173 -10.45 -27.73 6.11
N ASN A 174 -11.51 -28.53 6.13
CA ASN A 174 -12.54 -28.52 5.09
C ASN A 174 -13.18 -27.12 5.05
N PRO A 175 -13.23 -26.39 3.91
CA PRO A 175 -13.76 -25.03 3.85
C PRO A 175 -15.25 -24.92 4.24
N ASP A 176 -15.97 -26.05 4.25
CA ASP A 176 -17.37 -26.13 4.68
C ASP A 176 -17.55 -26.39 6.19
N GLU A 177 -16.47 -26.62 6.94
CA GLU A 177 -16.50 -26.85 8.39
C GLU A 177 -16.14 -25.57 9.17
N SER A 178 -16.91 -25.26 10.21
CA SER A 178 -16.62 -24.14 11.09
C SER A 178 -15.32 -24.40 11.84
N VAL A 179 -14.32 -23.53 11.66
CA VAL A 179 -13.06 -23.60 12.38
C VAL A 179 -13.27 -23.09 13.82
N ASP A 180 -13.24 -24.01 14.78
CA ASP A 180 -13.34 -23.67 16.21
C ASP A 180 -11.95 -23.35 16.78
N ILE A 181 -11.62 -22.05 16.83
CA ILE A 181 -10.39 -21.55 17.43
C ILE A 181 -10.73 -20.90 18.77
N SER A 182 -10.19 -21.46 19.86
CA SER A 182 -10.37 -20.87 21.19
C SER A 182 -9.82 -19.43 21.22
N PRO A 183 -10.57 -18.44 21.77
CA PRO A 183 -10.10 -17.05 21.91
C PRO A 183 -8.86 -16.87 22.78
N SER A 184 -8.48 -17.89 23.56
CA SER A 184 -7.30 -17.86 24.43
C SER A 184 -6.01 -18.23 23.69
N ILE A 185 -6.10 -18.78 22.48
CA ILE A 185 -4.94 -19.13 21.68
C ILE A 185 -4.35 -17.84 21.10
N MET A 186 -3.07 -17.62 21.37
CA MET A 186 -2.33 -16.47 20.88
C MET A 186 -1.32 -16.93 19.83
N ILE A 187 -1.26 -16.24 18.69
CA ILE A 187 -0.22 -16.41 17.68
C ILE A 187 0.73 -15.22 17.68
N LYS A 188 1.97 -15.47 17.29
CA LYS A 188 2.98 -14.43 17.12
C LYS A 188 2.78 -13.70 15.79
N VAL A 189 2.93 -12.37 15.80
CA VAL A 189 3.01 -11.52 14.61
C VAL A 189 4.02 -10.42 14.91
N GLY A 190 5.23 -10.51 14.35
CA GLY A 190 6.37 -9.71 14.73
C GLY A 190 6.71 -9.90 16.22
N GLU A 191 6.87 -8.81 16.95
CA GLU A 191 7.11 -8.87 18.40
C GLU A 191 5.80 -8.95 19.22
N HIS A 192 4.65 -9.07 18.56
CA HIS A 192 3.33 -9.06 19.20
C HIS A 192 2.69 -10.44 19.24
N GLN A 193 1.73 -10.57 20.16
CA GLN A 193 0.81 -11.69 20.17
C GLN A 193 -0.60 -11.19 19.89
N VAL A 194 -1.31 -11.88 19.00
CA VAL A 194 -2.73 -11.62 18.68
C VAL A 194 -3.53 -12.89 18.89
N SER A 195 -4.82 -12.74 19.20
CA SER A 195 -5.75 -13.87 19.25
C SER A 195 -5.76 -14.57 17.89
N ALA A 196 -5.54 -15.88 17.87
CA ALA A 196 -5.59 -16.70 16.67
C ALA A 196 -6.98 -16.65 16.03
N CYS A 197 -8.03 -16.63 16.87
CA CYS A 197 -9.42 -16.49 16.43
C CYS A 197 -9.65 -15.15 15.72
N ASP A 198 -9.19 -14.04 16.31
CA ASP A 198 -9.34 -12.72 15.70
C ASP A 198 -8.53 -12.61 14.40
N ALA A 199 -7.30 -13.11 14.40
CA ALA A 199 -6.44 -13.10 13.21
C ALA A 199 -7.05 -13.94 12.07
N TYR A 200 -7.61 -15.11 12.37
CA TYR A 200 -8.31 -15.95 11.41
C TYR A 200 -9.55 -15.26 10.84
N ASN A 201 -10.40 -14.68 11.70
CA ASN A 201 -11.61 -13.97 11.29
C ASN A 201 -11.28 -12.76 10.41
N ASN A 202 -10.26 -11.98 10.78
CA ASN A 202 -9.80 -10.83 10.01
C ASN A 202 -9.18 -11.24 8.67
N LEU A 203 -8.39 -12.32 8.63
CA LEU A 203 -7.86 -12.86 7.38
C LEU A 203 -8.98 -13.35 6.46
N THR A 204 -9.96 -14.07 7.00
CA THR A 204 -11.12 -14.57 6.25
C THR A 204 -11.96 -13.44 5.68
N ALA A 205 -12.29 -12.43 6.49
CA ALA A 205 -12.96 -11.22 6.04
C ALA A 205 -12.19 -10.51 4.92
N PHE A 206 -10.88 -10.33 5.12
CA PHE A 206 -10.01 -9.69 4.14
C PHE A 206 -9.98 -10.44 2.80
N LEU A 207 -9.77 -11.76 2.82
CA LEU A 207 -9.78 -12.60 1.62
C LEU A 207 -11.15 -12.58 0.92
N THR A 208 -12.25 -12.57 1.69
CA THR A 208 -13.61 -12.49 1.15
C THR A 208 -13.85 -11.18 0.40
N HIS A 209 -13.44 -10.04 0.96
CA HIS A 209 -13.53 -8.75 0.28
C HIS A 209 -12.67 -8.69 -0.99
N VAL A 210 -11.46 -9.27 -0.98
CA VAL A 210 -10.65 -9.40 -2.20
C VAL A 210 -11.36 -10.30 -3.24
N GLY A 211 -12.09 -11.32 -2.79
CA GLY A 211 -12.97 -12.12 -3.63
C GLY A 211 -14.06 -11.30 -4.31
N PHE A 212 -14.80 -10.46 -3.57
CA PHE A 212 -15.81 -9.57 -4.16
C PHE A 212 -15.21 -8.59 -5.16
N LEU A 213 -14.07 -7.97 -4.82
CA LEU A 213 -13.35 -7.08 -5.72
C LEU A 213 -12.95 -7.81 -7.01
N SER A 214 -12.50 -9.05 -6.91
CA SER A 214 -12.18 -9.89 -8.07
C SER A 214 -13.38 -10.09 -8.99
N SER A 215 -14.57 -10.30 -8.43
CA SER A 215 -15.81 -10.41 -9.22
C SER A 215 -16.17 -9.10 -9.91
N PHE A 216 -15.99 -7.95 -9.25
CA PHE A 216 -16.16 -6.65 -9.90
C PHE A 216 -15.18 -6.47 -11.07
N GLU A 217 -13.92 -6.84 -10.89
CA GLU A 217 -12.91 -6.75 -11.96
C GLU A 217 -13.25 -7.64 -13.17
N GLN A 218 -13.79 -8.84 -12.95
CA GLN A 218 -14.28 -9.67 -14.04
C GLN A 218 -15.42 -9.01 -14.82
N ILE A 219 -16.33 -8.34 -14.13
CA ILE A 219 -17.42 -7.59 -14.77
C ILE A 219 -16.86 -6.41 -15.57
N ILE A 220 -15.88 -5.67 -15.03
CA ILE A 220 -15.20 -4.58 -15.77
C ILE A 220 -14.58 -5.12 -17.07
N ASP A 221 -13.84 -6.23 -16.98
CA ASP A 221 -13.20 -6.86 -18.13
C ASP A 221 -14.22 -7.35 -19.17
N GLN A 222 -15.40 -7.82 -18.75
CA GLN A 222 -16.50 -8.22 -19.64
C GLN A 222 -17.12 -7.00 -20.34
N LEU A 223 -17.42 -5.93 -19.61
CA LEU A 223 -17.96 -4.69 -20.16
C LEU A 223 -17.01 -4.06 -21.20
N ASN A 224 -15.70 -4.08 -20.92
CA ASN A 224 -14.68 -3.58 -21.85
C ASN A 224 -14.59 -4.40 -23.15
N LYS A 225 -14.90 -5.71 -23.12
CA LYS A 225 -14.88 -6.59 -24.31
C LYS A 225 -16.19 -6.58 -25.09
N GLY A 226 -17.33 -6.44 -24.41
CA GLY A 226 -18.67 -6.54 -24.99
C GLY A 226 -19.25 -5.24 -25.55
N GLY A 227 -18.67 -4.08 -25.22
CA GLY A 227 -19.25 -2.77 -25.57
C GLY A 227 -20.52 -2.45 -24.76
N LYS A 228 -21.15 -1.30 -25.04
CA LYS A 228 -22.33 -0.79 -24.29
C LYS A 228 -23.56 -1.71 -24.31
N GLU A 229 -23.62 -2.68 -25.23
CA GLU A 229 -24.72 -3.67 -25.31
C GLU A 229 -24.69 -4.71 -24.16
N ALA A 230 -23.66 -4.70 -23.32
CA ALA A 230 -23.55 -5.53 -22.11
C ALA A 230 -24.29 -4.98 -20.87
N ALA A 231 -25.00 -3.86 -21.00
CA ALA A 231 -25.89 -3.31 -19.97
C ALA A 231 -27.21 -4.10 -19.89
N THR A 232 -27.11 -5.40 -19.65
CA THR A 232 -28.28 -6.25 -19.43
C THR A 232 -28.76 -6.09 -17.98
N THR A 233 -30.06 -6.27 -17.76
CA THR A 233 -30.66 -6.42 -16.42
C THR A 233 -29.91 -7.48 -15.60
N GLU A 234 -29.35 -8.50 -16.26
CA GLU A 234 -28.53 -9.52 -15.63
C GLU A 234 -27.23 -8.95 -15.03
N THR A 235 -26.52 -8.05 -15.72
CA THR A 235 -25.32 -7.38 -15.20
C THR A 235 -25.66 -6.52 -13.98
N ILE A 236 -26.75 -5.75 -14.03
CA ILE A 236 -27.22 -4.93 -12.91
C ILE A 236 -27.55 -5.81 -11.70
N ASN A 237 -28.27 -6.91 -11.90
CA ASN A 237 -28.59 -7.87 -10.83
C ASN A 237 -27.33 -8.49 -10.21
N LYS A 238 -26.33 -8.87 -11.02
CA LYS A 238 -25.04 -9.39 -10.52
C LYS A 238 -24.29 -8.34 -9.70
N LEU A 239 -24.23 -7.10 -10.17
CA LEU A 239 -23.58 -6.01 -9.44
C LEU A 239 -24.27 -5.74 -8.10
N ASN A 240 -25.61 -5.68 -8.08
CA ASN A 240 -26.37 -5.48 -6.85
C ASN A 240 -26.21 -6.64 -5.85
N ALA A 241 -26.16 -7.88 -6.33
CA ALA A 241 -25.86 -9.03 -5.48
C ALA A 241 -24.45 -8.96 -4.87
N LEU A 242 -23.46 -8.51 -5.65
CA LEU A 242 -22.08 -8.30 -5.16
C LEU A 242 -22.00 -7.16 -4.16
N PHE A 243 -22.64 -6.02 -4.43
CA PHE A 243 -22.70 -4.91 -3.48
C PHE A 243 -23.39 -5.32 -2.19
N HIS A 244 -24.50 -6.05 -2.25
CA HIS A 244 -25.18 -6.56 -1.07
C HIS A 244 -24.30 -7.52 -0.25
N SER A 245 -23.58 -8.43 -0.91
CA SER A 245 -22.64 -9.34 -0.26
C SER A 245 -21.49 -8.57 0.42
N ALA A 246 -20.95 -7.56 -0.27
CA ALA A 246 -19.93 -6.68 0.27
C ALA A 246 -20.44 -5.82 1.45
N SER A 247 -21.71 -5.43 1.44
CA SER A 247 -22.35 -4.66 2.53
C SER A 247 -22.68 -5.49 3.77
N THR A 248 -22.78 -6.82 3.65
CA THR A 248 -23.18 -7.71 4.75
C THR A 248 -22.01 -8.50 5.35
N THR A 249 -20.88 -8.56 4.66
CA THR A 249 -19.65 -9.24 5.12
C THR A 249 -18.83 -8.33 6.02
N PRO A 250 -18.51 -8.69 7.28
CA PRO A 250 -17.75 -7.82 8.17
C PRO A 250 -16.42 -7.35 7.58
N PHE A 251 -16.08 -6.07 7.75
CA PHE A 251 -14.78 -5.55 7.36
C PHE A 251 -13.65 -6.12 8.24
N PRO A 252 -12.47 -6.40 7.65
CA PRO A 252 -11.32 -6.82 8.42
C PRO A 252 -10.83 -5.69 9.33
N ASN A 253 -10.45 -6.03 10.56
CA ASN A 253 -9.95 -5.09 11.55
C ASN A 253 -8.62 -5.56 12.16
N PHE A 254 -7.52 -5.06 11.59
CA PHE A 254 -6.17 -5.35 12.06
C PHE A 254 -5.66 -4.36 13.12
N SER A 255 -6.51 -3.47 13.66
CA SER A 255 -6.11 -2.44 14.65
C SER A 255 -5.55 -3.01 15.97
N THR A 256 -5.80 -4.29 16.25
CA THR A 256 -5.22 -4.98 17.40
C THR A 256 -3.71 -5.17 17.27
N SER A 257 -3.17 -5.19 16.04
CA SER A 257 -1.74 -5.20 15.72
C SER A 257 -1.38 -3.99 14.84
N PRO A 258 -1.03 -2.83 15.44
CA PRO A 258 -0.76 -1.59 14.69
C PRO A 258 0.35 -1.72 13.64
N TYR A 259 1.37 -2.54 13.89
CA TYR A 259 2.45 -2.79 12.93
C TYR A 259 1.98 -3.60 11.72
N LEU A 260 1.18 -4.64 11.95
CA LEU A 260 0.55 -5.40 10.86
C LEU A 260 -0.40 -4.51 10.05
N LEU A 261 -1.22 -3.69 10.71
CA LEU A 261 -2.10 -2.74 10.04
C LEU A 261 -1.30 -1.77 9.15
N ASN A 262 -0.20 -1.20 9.66
CA ASN A 262 0.65 -0.30 8.89
C ASN A 262 1.24 -0.98 7.64
N GLU A 263 1.74 -2.21 7.78
CA GLU A 263 2.22 -3.01 6.64
C GLU A 263 1.11 -3.25 5.63
N LEU A 264 -0.07 -3.65 6.09
CA LEU A 264 -1.22 -3.90 5.23
C LEU A 264 -1.67 -2.63 4.49
N VAL A 265 -1.76 -1.48 5.16
CA VAL A 265 -2.18 -0.20 4.53
C VAL A 265 -1.18 0.26 3.47
N ALA A 266 0.12 -0.01 3.63
CA ALA A 266 1.14 0.34 2.65
C ALA A 266 0.93 -0.37 1.29
N HIS A 267 0.33 -1.56 1.30
CA HIS A 267 0.09 -2.38 0.11
C HIS A 267 -1.39 -2.48 -0.29
N PHE A 268 -2.30 -2.25 0.65
CA PHE A 268 -3.75 -2.31 0.51
C PHE A 268 -4.39 -1.05 1.13
N PRO A 269 -4.39 0.09 0.43
CA PRO A 269 -4.86 1.38 0.98
C PRO A 269 -6.37 1.46 1.31
N PHE A 270 -7.11 0.37 1.19
CA PHE A 270 -8.53 0.26 1.54
C PHE A 270 -8.79 -0.46 2.86
N ILE A 271 -7.78 -1.17 3.40
CA ILE A 271 -7.93 -2.11 4.52
C ILE A 271 -8.13 -1.42 5.88
N ASP A 272 -7.90 -0.12 5.96
CA ASP A 272 -8.08 0.75 7.13
C ASP A 272 -9.51 1.29 7.27
N GLY A 273 -10.51 0.54 6.79
CA GLY A 273 -11.92 0.93 6.87
C GLY A 273 -12.39 1.81 5.70
N ASN A 274 -11.54 2.01 4.69
CA ASN A 274 -11.88 2.77 3.49
C ASN A 274 -12.55 1.89 2.39
N LEU A 275 -12.89 0.64 2.70
CA LEU A 275 -13.65 -0.27 1.83
C LEU A 275 -14.98 0.34 1.36
N ASN A 276 -15.71 1.03 2.25
CA ASN A 276 -16.95 1.72 1.89
C ASN A 276 -16.73 2.71 0.74
N ASN A 277 -15.67 3.52 0.79
CA ASN A 277 -15.39 4.48 -0.27
C ASN A 277 -14.96 3.79 -1.57
N LEU A 278 -14.19 2.70 -1.50
CA LEU A 278 -13.84 1.92 -2.69
C LEU A 278 -15.09 1.35 -3.37
N TYR A 279 -16.02 0.78 -2.61
CA TYR A 279 -17.28 0.25 -3.16
C TYR A 279 -18.19 1.36 -3.69
N GLU A 280 -18.26 2.52 -3.03
CA GLU A 280 -19.01 3.66 -3.55
C GLU A 280 -18.41 4.20 -4.85
N MET A 281 -17.09 4.29 -4.96
CA MET A 281 -16.41 4.64 -6.21
C MET A 281 -16.71 3.63 -7.31
N LEU A 282 -16.65 2.33 -7.03
CA LEU A 282 -17.04 1.29 -7.98
C LEU A 282 -18.48 1.46 -8.44
N LYS A 283 -19.43 1.64 -7.50
CA LYS A 283 -20.84 1.87 -7.81
C LYS A 283 -21.02 3.07 -8.74
N GLN A 284 -20.43 4.21 -8.41
CA GLN A 284 -20.54 5.43 -9.22
C GLN A 284 -19.98 5.22 -10.63
N GLN A 285 -18.84 4.56 -10.75
CA GLN A 285 -18.21 4.30 -12.04
C GLN A 285 -18.98 3.27 -12.88
N PHE A 286 -19.54 2.22 -12.26
CA PHE A 286 -20.44 1.29 -12.96
C PHE A 286 -21.75 1.96 -13.37
N ALA A 287 -22.35 2.77 -12.51
CA ALA A 287 -23.59 3.51 -12.80
C ALA A 287 -23.40 4.44 -14.00
N SER A 288 -22.27 5.16 -14.03
CA SER A 288 -21.92 6.01 -15.17
C SER A 288 -21.68 5.22 -16.46
N GLN A 289 -20.99 4.08 -16.39
CA GLN A 289 -20.69 3.25 -17.58
C GLN A 289 -21.94 2.57 -18.14
N LEU A 290 -22.86 2.16 -17.27
CA LEU A 290 -24.11 1.47 -17.61
C LEU A 290 -25.29 2.42 -17.81
N GLU A 291 -25.09 3.72 -17.57
CA GLU A 291 -26.13 4.76 -17.66
C GLU A 291 -27.40 4.41 -16.85
N THR A 292 -27.21 3.95 -15.60
CA THR A 292 -28.29 3.47 -14.71
C THR A 292 -28.21 4.03 -13.29
N GLU A 293 -29.37 4.23 -12.67
CA GLU A 293 -29.53 4.60 -11.26
C GLU A 293 -29.88 3.40 -10.36
N GLU A 294 -30.04 2.19 -10.94
CA GLU A 294 -30.52 1.00 -10.23
C GLU A 294 -29.45 0.32 -9.37
N LEU A 295 -28.20 0.80 -9.39
CA LEU A 295 -27.12 0.23 -8.59
C LEU A 295 -27.20 0.68 -7.12
N ILE A 296 -27.30 -0.28 -6.23
CA ILE A 296 -27.48 -0.07 -4.80
C ILE A 296 -26.26 -0.62 -4.05
N PHE A 297 -25.59 0.27 -3.32
CA PHE A 297 -24.61 -0.09 -2.30
C PHE A 297 -25.03 0.57 -0.99
N VAL A 298 -25.06 -0.22 0.08
CA VAL A 298 -25.37 0.26 1.43
C VAL A 298 -24.06 0.19 2.23
N PRO A 299 -23.43 1.33 2.55
CA PRO A 299 -22.19 1.33 3.33
C PRO A 299 -22.38 0.61 4.67
N GLN A 300 -21.39 -0.17 5.08
CA GLN A 300 -21.39 -0.77 6.40
C GLN A 300 -21.22 0.29 7.48
N ILE A 301 -22.03 0.19 8.53
CA ILE A 301 -21.87 0.98 9.74
C ILE A 301 -20.73 0.34 10.54
N THR A 302 -19.56 0.97 10.54
CA THR A 302 -18.44 0.55 11.37
C THR A 302 -18.64 1.06 12.79
N ASN A 303 -18.93 0.16 13.73
CA ASN A 303 -18.95 0.48 15.17
C ASN A 303 -17.53 0.51 15.74
N LEU A 304 -16.62 1.26 15.11
CA LEU A 304 -15.30 1.51 15.67
C LEU A 304 -15.41 2.64 16.71
N PRO A 305 -14.72 2.52 17.86
CA PRO A 305 -14.59 3.64 18.79
C PRO A 305 -14.07 4.88 18.04
N PRO A 306 -14.52 6.10 18.40
CA PRO A 306 -14.06 7.33 17.73
C PRO A 306 -12.54 7.48 17.68
N GLU A 307 -11.83 7.01 18.72
CA GLU A 307 -10.37 7.02 18.78
C GLU A 307 -9.72 6.11 17.73
N ASP A 308 -10.33 4.96 17.44
CA ASP A 308 -9.82 4.03 16.43
C ASP A 308 -10.10 4.55 15.00
N ILE A 309 -11.21 5.26 14.80
CA ILE A 309 -11.53 5.92 13.52
C ILE A 309 -10.49 7.00 13.20
N SER A 310 -10.22 7.92 14.13
CA SER A 310 -9.24 8.99 13.91
C SER A 310 -7.82 8.46 13.70
N TYR A 311 -7.43 7.41 14.43
CA TYR A 311 -6.14 6.74 14.22
C TYR A 311 -6.05 6.15 12.81
N ASN A 312 -7.06 5.40 12.37
CA ASN A 312 -7.07 4.78 11.04
C ASN A 312 -7.06 5.82 9.92
N GLU A 313 -7.80 6.93 10.07
CA GLU A 313 -7.76 8.03 9.09
C GLU A 313 -6.39 8.71 8.99
N ALA A 314 -5.69 8.87 10.12
CA ALA A 314 -4.35 9.43 10.14
C ALA A 314 -3.35 8.48 9.46
N ILE A 315 -3.46 7.17 9.72
CA ILE A 315 -2.67 6.13 9.03
C ILE A 315 -2.93 6.17 7.51
N LEU A 316 -4.19 6.29 7.08
CA LEU A 316 -4.57 6.41 5.66
C LEU A 316 -3.92 7.62 4.99
N PHE A 317 -3.93 8.77 5.67
CA PHE A 317 -3.29 9.96 5.13
C PHE A 317 -1.78 9.76 4.98
N LEU A 318 -1.13 9.22 6.02
CA LEU A 318 0.32 9.03 6.08
C LEU A 318 0.81 7.99 5.09
N SER A 319 0.08 6.89 4.87
CA SER A 319 0.50 5.84 3.92
C SER A 319 0.69 6.37 2.50
N LYS A 320 0.00 7.46 2.15
CA LYS A 320 0.12 8.14 0.85
C LYS A 320 1.34 9.07 0.76
N GLN A 321 2.04 9.31 1.86
CA GLN A 321 3.15 10.28 1.96
C GLN A 321 4.54 9.64 1.79
N GLY A 322 4.60 8.39 1.32
CA GLY A 322 5.86 7.67 1.10
C GLY A 322 6.60 7.31 2.40
N ASN A 323 7.94 7.20 2.35
CA ASN A 323 8.76 6.77 3.48
C ASN A 323 8.56 7.63 4.74
N MET A 324 8.36 8.94 4.56
CA MET A 324 8.13 9.85 5.68
C MET A 324 6.86 9.47 6.45
N GLY A 325 5.79 9.20 5.69
CA GLY A 325 4.54 8.69 6.23
C GLY A 325 4.74 7.41 7.03
N LEU A 326 5.46 6.43 6.46
CA LEU A 326 5.78 5.18 7.13
C LEU A 326 6.52 5.40 8.46
N LYS A 327 7.47 6.33 8.54
CA LYS A 327 8.20 6.63 9.79
C LYS A 327 7.32 7.24 10.87
N ILE A 328 6.35 8.07 10.48
CA ILE A 328 5.37 8.62 11.41
C ILE A 328 4.41 7.52 11.85
N MET A 329 3.94 6.67 10.93
CA MET A 329 3.11 5.49 11.25
C MET A 329 3.82 4.53 12.21
N GLU A 330 5.12 4.26 12.03
CA GLU A 330 5.94 3.48 12.97
C GLU A 330 5.97 4.12 14.38
N ALA A 331 6.08 5.44 14.45
CA ALA A 331 6.06 6.17 15.71
C ALA A 331 4.68 6.11 16.38
N MET A 332 3.60 6.22 15.61
CA MET A 332 2.22 6.07 16.08
C MET A 332 1.94 4.66 16.59
N ALA A 333 2.32 3.62 15.84
CA ALA A 333 2.16 2.22 16.25
C ALA A 333 2.86 1.93 17.59
N ARG A 334 4.08 2.45 17.77
CA ARG A 334 4.82 2.33 19.03
C ARG A 334 4.09 2.98 20.21
N LEU A 335 3.46 4.13 19.99
CA LEU A 335 2.72 4.84 21.03
C LEU A 335 1.38 4.14 21.35
N GLN A 336 0.72 3.59 20.34
CA GLN A 336 -0.50 2.80 20.48
C GLN A 336 -0.26 1.54 21.31
N GLU A 337 0.87 0.86 21.10
CA GLU A 337 1.32 -0.24 21.94
C GLU A 337 1.56 0.23 23.39
N GLY A 338 2.29 1.34 23.55
CA GLY A 338 2.56 1.94 24.85
C GLY A 338 1.29 2.31 25.63
N LYS A 339 0.23 2.75 24.95
CA LYS A 339 -1.07 3.09 25.56
C LYS A 339 -1.69 1.91 26.32
N ARG A 340 -1.43 0.68 25.88
CA ARG A 340 -1.94 -0.55 26.52
C ARG A 340 -0.98 -1.12 27.58
N SER A 341 0.20 -0.53 27.75
CA SER A 341 1.23 -1.03 28.66
C SER A 341 1.09 -0.46 30.07
N SER A 342 1.26 -1.29 31.08
CA SER A 342 1.36 -0.86 32.49
C SER A 342 2.74 -0.31 32.87
N ASN A 343 3.72 -0.34 31.96
CA ASN A 343 5.07 0.14 32.25
C ASN A 343 5.09 1.69 32.31
N PRO A 344 5.57 2.31 33.40
CA PRO A 344 5.63 3.77 33.57
C PRO A 344 6.39 4.51 32.46
N TYR A 345 7.31 3.84 31.75
CA TYR A 345 7.98 4.38 30.56
C TYR A 345 7.00 4.81 29.45
N TRP A 346 5.81 4.21 29.41
CA TRP A 346 4.76 4.52 28.43
C TRP A 346 3.70 5.49 28.94
N ILE A 347 3.91 6.10 30.12
CA ILE A 347 3.00 7.13 30.61
C ILE A 347 2.83 8.24 29.54
N ASN A 348 1.60 8.73 29.39
CA ASN A 348 1.19 9.70 28.38
C ASN A 348 1.37 9.27 26.91
N SER A 349 1.64 7.99 26.61
CA SER A 349 1.73 7.53 25.21
C SER A 349 0.43 7.73 24.46
N GLY A 350 -0.72 7.53 25.13
CA GLY A 350 -2.04 7.83 24.57
C GLY A 350 -2.22 9.32 24.23
N THR A 351 -1.89 10.22 25.16
CA THR A 351 -1.96 11.67 24.93
C THR A 351 -1.02 12.14 23.83
N LYS A 352 0.20 11.59 23.77
CA LYS A 352 1.14 11.91 22.69
C LYS A 352 0.65 11.37 21.35
N LEU A 353 0.12 10.15 21.32
CA LEU A 353 -0.46 9.56 20.12
C LEU A 353 -1.60 10.43 19.59
N GLN A 354 -2.54 10.82 20.45
CA GLN A 354 -3.67 11.67 20.05
C GLN A 354 -3.19 12.99 19.47
N GLY A 355 -2.20 13.65 20.10
CA GLY A 355 -1.64 14.88 19.55
C GLY A 355 -0.98 14.71 18.18
N ILE A 356 -0.41 13.54 17.87
CA ILE A 356 0.11 13.24 16.53
C ILE A 356 -1.05 13.00 15.56
N VAL A 357 -2.06 12.22 15.95
CA VAL A 357 -3.27 11.96 15.15
C VAL A 357 -3.95 13.27 14.76
N ASP A 358 -4.22 14.14 15.73
CA ASP A 358 -4.88 15.43 15.50
C ASP A 358 -4.05 16.31 14.54
N ALA A 359 -2.74 16.41 14.78
CA ALA A 359 -1.84 17.17 13.91
C ALA A 359 -1.82 16.61 12.48
N VAL A 360 -1.81 15.29 12.31
CA VAL A 360 -1.85 14.64 11.00
C VAL A 360 -3.18 14.91 10.28
N LEU A 361 -4.31 14.79 10.98
CA LEU A 361 -5.63 15.04 10.40
C LEU A 361 -5.82 16.52 10.01
N ASN A 362 -5.22 17.45 10.76
CA ASN A 362 -5.20 18.87 10.38
C ASN A 362 -4.43 19.15 9.08
N LEU A 363 -3.43 18.31 8.74
CA LEU A 363 -2.68 18.42 7.49
C LEU A 363 -3.44 17.88 6.28
N LYS A 364 -4.37 16.93 6.48
CA LYS A 364 -5.21 16.38 5.40
C LYS A 364 -5.95 17.47 4.61
N ASN A 365 -6.22 18.60 5.25
CA ASN A 365 -6.90 19.76 4.67
C ASN A 365 -5.95 20.80 4.04
N ARG A 366 -4.63 20.52 3.96
CA ARG A 366 -3.61 21.45 3.45
C ARG A 366 -2.79 20.77 2.35
N GLU A 367 -2.46 21.50 1.28
CA GLU A 367 -1.61 21.00 0.18
C GLU A 367 -0.10 20.97 0.52
N GLU A 368 0.25 21.09 1.80
CA GLU A 368 1.63 21.23 2.24
C GLU A 368 2.38 19.88 2.18
N VAL A 369 3.61 19.91 1.68
CA VAL A 369 4.47 18.72 1.58
C VAL A 369 4.92 18.29 2.99
N LEU A 370 4.59 17.05 3.37
CA LEU A 370 4.87 16.48 4.70
C LEU A 370 6.33 16.71 5.16
N GLY A 371 7.30 16.58 4.24
CA GLY A 371 8.72 16.81 4.55
C GLY A 371 9.05 18.22 5.04
N LYS A 372 8.38 19.26 4.52
CA LYS A 372 8.57 20.65 4.98
C LYS A 372 7.94 20.89 6.34
N ILE A 373 6.74 20.35 6.54
CA ILE A 373 6.00 20.48 7.81
C ILE A 373 6.80 19.85 8.95
N VAL A 374 7.31 18.65 8.74
CA VAL A 374 8.08 17.89 9.74
C VAL A 374 9.43 18.53 10.01
N GLN A 375 9.94 19.42 9.17
CA GLN A 375 11.17 20.18 9.43
C GLN A 375 10.92 21.54 10.07
N ASN A 376 9.68 22.05 10.01
CA ASN A 376 9.32 23.34 10.60
C ASN A 376 9.10 23.18 12.11
N PRO A 377 9.96 23.78 12.97
CA PRO A 377 9.85 23.64 14.43
C PRO A 377 8.55 24.19 15.02
N GLU A 378 7.86 25.06 14.29
CA GLU A 378 6.60 25.68 14.70
C GLU A 378 5.37 24.90 14.23
N SER A 379 5.53 23.86 13.40
CA SER A 379 4.39 23.08 12.93
C SER A 379 3.80 22.20 14.03
N GLU A 380 2.48 22.04 14.01
CA GLU A 380 1.77 21.18 14.97
C GLU A 380 2.32 19.75 14.96
N LEU A 381 2.64 19.23 13.76
CA LEU A 381 3.19 17.88 13.62
C LEU A 381 4.61 17.77 14.17
N TYR A 382 5.48 18.76 13.94
CA TYR A 382 6.81 18.78 14.54
C TYR A 382 6.70 18.79 16.07
N LEU A 383 5.87 19.67 16.62
CA LEU A 383 5.67 19.80 18.06
C LEU A 383 5.11 18.52 18.67
N ALA A 384 4.13 17.89 18.02
CA ALA A 384 3.54 16.62 18.44
C ALA A 384 4.57 15.47 18.42
N LEU A 385 5.35 15.36 17.33
CA LEU A 385 6.43 14.37 17.22
C LEU A 385 7.52 14.61 18.24
N ASN A 386 7.90 15.86 18.47
CA ASN A 386 8.99 16.25 19.36
C ASN A 386 8.59 16.33 20.85
N LYS A 387 7.30 16.21 21.17
CA LYS A 387 6.83 16.19 22.56
C LYS A 387 7.42 14.98 23.32
N PRO A 388 8.14 15.18 24.44
CA PRO A 388 8.58 14.08 25.27
C PRO A 388 7.38 13.43 25.98
N ARG A 389 7.42 12.10 26.18
CA ARG A 389 6.35 11.35 26.87
C ARG A 389 6.37 11.59 28.39
N LEU A 390 7.58 11.72 28.94
CA LEU A 390 7.83 12.08 30.32
C LEU A 390 8.11 13.58 30.36
N LEU A 391 7.47 14.31 31.28
CA LEU A 391 8.00 15.60 31.70
C LEU A 391 9.44 15.36 32.19
N PRO A 392 10.40 16.22 31.86
CA PRO A 392 11.74 16.09 32.41
C PRO A 392 11.66 16.24 33.94
N LEU A 393 11.63 15.12 34.65
CA LEU A 393 11.84 15.06 36.08
C LEU A 393 13.34 15.24 36.33
N THR A 394 13.84 16.46 36.17
CA THR A 394 15.19 16.82 36.59
C THR A 394 15.14 18.13 37.35
N PHE A 395 15.13 18.01 38.68
CA PHE A 395 15.18 19.09 39.67
C PHE A 395 16.55 19.80 39.70
N LEU A 396 17.53 19.40 38.88
CA LEU A 396 18.87 19.98 38.85
C LEU A 396 19.39 20.05 37.40
N GLY A 397 19.47 21.27 36.86
CA GLY A 397 20.43 21.64 35.82
C GLY A 397 20.02 21.32 34.38
N SER A 398 19.84 22.37 33.59
CA SER A 398 19.65 22.37 32.14
C SER A 398 20.78 21.64 31.39
N PHE A 399 20.46 20.63 30.59
CA PHE A 399 21.22 20.29 29.38
C PHE A 399 20.33 19.69 28.29
N SER A 400 20.21 20.44 27.19
CA SER A 400 19.61 20.13 25.89
C SER A 400 18.09 19.88 25.83
N VAL A 401 17.43 20.65 24.96
CA VAL A 401 16.15 20.34 24.32
C VAL A 401 16.36 19.07 23.49
N ASN A 402 16.45 17.92 24.15
CA ASN A 402 16.70 16.65 23.47
C ASN A 402 15.49 16.32 22.62
N LYS A 403 15.71 16.17 21.30
CA LYS A 403 14.66 15.75 20.38
C LYS A 403 14.08 14.42 20.86
N SER A 404 12.77 14.28 20.79
CA SER A 404 12.13 13.03 21.21
C SER A 404 12.59 11.87 20.32
N LYS A 405 12.61 10.63 20.84
CA LYS A 405 12.93 9.44 20.03
C LYS A 405 12.03 9.30 18.79
N SER A 406 10.79 9.79 18.83
CA SER A 406 9.90 9.82 17.67
C SER A 406 10.43 10.79 16.62
N MET A 407 10.83 11.99 17.03
CA MET A 407 11.39 13.01 16.14
C MET A 407 12.73 12.57 15.54
N MET A 408 13.64 12.03 16.35
CA MET A 408 14.96 11.55 15.89
C MET A 408 14.84 10.48 14.79
N LYS A 409 13.88 9.56 14.91
CA LYS A 409 13.65 8.53 13.89
C LYS A 409 13.14 9.11 12.57
N VAL A 410 12.27 10.10 12.64
CA VAL A 410 11.73 10.78 11.46
C VAL A 410 12.81 11.65 10.80
N GLU A 411 13.66 12.32 11.59
CA GLU A 411 14.79 13.11 11.07
C GLU A 411 15.92 12.27 10.47
N ALA A 412 16.13 11.04 10.94
CA ALA A 412 17.07 10.12 10.32
C ALA A 412 16.68 9.83 8.85
N GLU A 413 15.38 9.71 8.56
CA GLU A 413 14.86 9.54 7.19
C GLU A 413 14.97 10.82 6.36
N ILE A 414 14.81 11.99 7.00
CA ILE A 414 15.08 13.29 6.35
C ILE A 414 16.56 13.40 5.94
N SER A 415 17.47 13.02 6.84
CA SER A 415 18.90 13.16 6.61
C SER A 415 19.38 12.20 5.52
N SER A 416 18.83 10.97 5.47
CA SER A 416 19.14 9.97 4.44
C SER A 416 18.53 10.28 3.07
N SER A 417 17.54 11.17 2.99
CA SER A 417 16.93 11.64 1.74
C SER A 417 17.57 12.93 1.20
N LEU A 418 18.27 13.71 2.03
CA LEU A 418 18.99 14.92 1.64
C LEU A 418 20.45 14.68 1.21
N THR A 419 21.05 13.54 1.58
CA THR A 419 22.41 13.14 1.18
C THR A 419 22.47 12.34 -0.13
N CYS A 420 21.38 12.33 -0.92
CA CYS A 420 21.32 11.67 -2.22
C CYS A 420 21.30 12.68 -3.36
#